data_AF-A0A7S1JLG5-F1
#
_entry.id   AF-A0A7S1JLG5-F1
#
_cell.length_a   1.000
_cell.length_b   1.000
_cell.length_c   1.000
_cell.angle_alpha   90.00
_cell.angle_beta   90.00
_cell.angle_gamma   90.00
#
_symmetry.space_group_name_H-M   'P 1'
#
loop_
_entity.id
_entity.type
_entity.pdbx_description
1 polymer ?
#
loop_
_entity_poly.entity_id
_entity_poly.type
_entity_poly.pdbx_seq_one_letter_code
_entity_poly.pdbx_strand_id
1 'polypeptide(L)'
;ANTTVTRPPYFTYKACKRHQDEIIHHYGEIMYVDLLSGNKLQETRITEALNKQLSHLWCPRPEDGRPPDAPPIPQGEAGNPGGLEAKYKKLLSYTHFDFHQEVKDLGFELALHSLIHSKLTPFLSRSGLYDSDDPSKWQTGVIRTNCLDCLDRTNAVQWYITWSMLAQHLMPIPALQVFVAEETPAGSQQQQQPMAQPQLVGTAMEK
;
A
#
# COMPACT_ATOMS: atom_id res chain seq x y z
N ALA A 1 8.02 18.83 20.12
CA ALA A 1 8.84 19.87 19.45
C ALA A 1 7.92 20.75 18.61
N ASN A 2 8.22 22.05 18.42
CA ASN A 2 7.39 22.92 17.59
C ASN A 2 7.72 22.65 16.11
N THR A 3 6.84 21.96 15.40
CA THR A 3 7.03 21.55 13.99
C THR A 3 6.60 22.67 13.04
N THR A 4 7.35 23.77 13.04
CA THR A 4 7.15 24.86 12.08
C THR A 4 8.09 24.67 10.90
N VAL A 5 7.55 24.54 9.69
CA VAL A 5 8.33 24.50 8.44
C VAL A 5 8.86 25.92 8.17
N THR A 6 10.16 26.14 8.39
CA THR A 6 10.79 27.46 8.26
C THR A 6 11.31 27.78 6.85
N ARG A 7 11.38 26.76 5.98
CA ARG A 7 11.97 26.91 4.64
C ARG A 7 10.97 27.49 3.65
N PRO A 8 11.39 28.41 2.75
CA PRO A 8 10.50 28.92 1.71
C PRO A 8 9.91 27.79 0.85
N PRO A 9 8.61 27.85 0.52
CA PRO A 9 7.90 26.77 -0.16
C PRO A 9 8.54 26.30 -1.47
N TYR A 10 9.12 27.21 -2.26
CA TYR A 10 9.81 26.87 -3.51
C TYR A 10 11.02 25.96 -3.28
N PHE A 11 11.87 26.28 -2.31
CA PHE A 11 13.04 25.45 -2.00
C PHE A 11 12.66 24.11 -1.38
N THR A 12 11.59 24.07 -0.59
CA THR A 12 11.02 22.83 -0.07
C THR A 12 10.53 21.93 -1.20
N TYR A 13 9.80 22.48 -2.17
CA TYR A 13 9.37 21.77 -3.37
C TYR A 13 10.56 21.23 -4.17
N LYS A 14 11.55 22.07 -4.49
CA LYS A 14 12.73 21.69 -5.27
C LYS A 14 13.50 20.54 -4.63
N ALA A 15 13.67 20.59 -3.31
CA ALA A 15 14.31 19.51 -2.57
C ALA A 15 13.46 18.23 -2.51
N CYS A 16 12.16 18.35 -2.28
CA CYS A 16 11.24 17.20 -2.31
C CYS A 16 11.27 16.52 -3.68
N LYS A 17 11.16 17.28 -4.77
CA LYS A 17 11.22 16.78 -6.14
C LYS A 17 12.52 16.01 -6.41
N ARG A 18 13.66 16.62 -6.10
CA ARG A 18 14.97 15.98 -6.26
C ARG A 18 15.06 14.67 -5.48
N HIS A 19 14.62 14.70 -4.22
CA HIS A 19 14.58 13.53 -3.34
C HIS A 19 13.71 12.40 -3.92
N GLN A 20 12.51 12.70 -4.41
CA GLN A 20 11.66 11.68 -5.05
C GLN A 20 12.28 11.15 -6.34
N ASP A 21 12.84 12.02 -7.18
CA ASP A 21 13.50 11.61 -8.43
C ASP A 21 14.68 10.67 -8.14
N GLU A 22 15.47 10.95 -7.09
CA GLU A 22 16.58 10.10 -6.65
C GLU A 22 16.08 8.73 -6.14
N ILE A 23 15.05 8.67 -5.29
CA ILE A 23 14.53 7.38 -4.81
C ILE A 23 13.93 6.58 -5.96
N ILE A 24 13.14 7.22 -6.83
CA ILE A 24 12.54 6.58 -8.00
C ILE A 24 13.62 5.99 -8.91
N HIS A 25 14.72 6.72 -9.13
CA HIS A 25 15.81 6.27 -9.95
C HIS A 25 16.47 4.98 -9.42
N HIS A 26 16.65 4.87 -8.11
CA HIS A 26 17.34 3.73 -7.50
C HIS A 26 16.43 2.54 -7.20
N TYR A 27 15.18 2.80 -6.82
CA TYR A 27 14.29 1.78 -6.25
C TYR A 27 12.99 1.57 -7.03
N GLY A 28 12.68 2.43 -8.02
CA GLY A 28 11.45 2.35 -8.79
C GLY A 28 10.23 2.95 -8.08
N GLU A 29 9.10 2.23 -8.06
CA GLU A 29 7.85 2.71 -7.45
C GLU A 29 8.02 2.90 -5.93
N ILE A 30 7.40 3.94 -5.36
CA ILE A 30 7.45 4.24 -3.93
C ILE A 30 6.06 4.14 -3.35
N MET A 31 5.91 3.33 -2.30
CA MET A 31 4.71 3.24 -1.48
C MET A 31 4.97 3.89 -0.13
N TYR A 32 4.40 5.08 0.09
CA TYR A 32 4.41 5.72 1.40
C TYR A 32 3.40 5.07 2.35
N VAL A 33 3.86 4.65 3.51
CA VAL A 33 3.02 4.17 4.61
C VAL A 33 3.18 5.11 5.79
N ASP A 34 2.19 5.98 5.99
CA ASP A 34 2.18 6.96 7.07
C ASP A 34 1.51 6.37 8.31
N LEU A 35 2.29 6.21 9.39
CA LEU A 35 1.87 5.61 10.66
C LEU A 35 1.38 6.65 11.70
N LEU A 36 1.30 7.91 11.27
CA LEU A 36 0.93 9.05 12.08
C LEU A 36 -0.56 9.01 12.46
N SER A 37 -0.88 9.60 13.62
CA SER A 37 -2.23 9.70 14.11
C SER A 37 -2.90 10.98 13.64
N GLY A 38 -4.13 10.85 13.14
CA GLY A 38 -4.96 11.99 12.74
C GLY A 38 -5.43 12.83 13.93
N ASN A 39 -5.36 12.28 15.15
CA ASN A 39 -5.86 12.93 16.37
C ASN A 39 -4.82 13.82 17.05
N LYS A 40 -3.55 13.72 16.67
CA LYS A 40 -2.46 14.51 17.26
C LYS A 40 -2.05 15.62 16.31
N LEU A 41 -2.35 16.87 16.68
CA LEU A 41 -2.12 18.06 15.85
C LEU A 41 -0.70 18.13 15.23
N GLN A 42 0.34 17.74 15.97
CA GLN A 42 1.72 17.77 15.46
C GLN A 42 1.95 16.72 14.36
N GLU A 43 1.36 15.54 14.50
CA GLU A 43 1.44 14.45 13.53
C GLU A 43 0.61 14.82 12.29
N THR A 44 -0.62 15.30 12.47
CA THR A 44 -1.50 15.77 11.38
C THR A 44 -0.84 16.86 10.53
N ARG A 45 -0.18 17.85 11.15
CA ARG A 45 0.54 18.92 10.43
C ARG A 45 1.65 18.37 9.53
N ILE A 46 2.36 17.33 9.96
CA ILE A 46 3.43 16.70 9.17
C ILE A 46 2.81 15.93 7.99
N THR A 47 1.75 15.16 8.25
CA THR A 47 0.99 14.45 7.21
C THR A 47 0.45 15.41 6.15
N GLU A 48 -0.17 16.51 6.56
CA GLU A 48 -0.66 17.56 5.65
C GLU A 48 0.46 18.21 4.84
N ALA A 49 1.59 18.52 5.49
CA ALA A 49 2.75 19.08 4.81
C ALA A 49 3.32 18.12 3.76
N LEU A 50 3.42 16.83 4.07
CA LEU A 50 3.85 15.80 3.12
C LEU A 50 2.88 15.70 1.95
N ASN A 51 1.58 15.55 2.23
CA ASN A 51 0.54 15.45 1.20
C ASN A 51 0.53 16.67 0.27
N LYS A 52 0.74 17.87 0.83
CA LYS A 52 0.88 19.11 0.05
C LYS A 52 2.12 19.10 -0.85
N GLN A 53 3.24 18.52 -0.42
CA GLN A 53 4.41 18.40 -1.28
C GLN A 53 4.20 17.37 -2.38
N LEU A 54 3.60 16.21 -2.05
CA LEU A 54 3.32 15.15 -3.02
C LEU A 54 2.32 15.64 -4.09
N SER A 55 1.30 16.41 -3.71
CA SER A 55 0.36 16.99 -4.67
C SER A 55 1.01 18.03 -5.59
N HIS A 56 2.03 18.76 -5.12
CA HIS A 56 2.77 19.69 -5.98
C HIS A 56 3.69 18.99 -7.00
N LEU A 57 4.10 17.74 -6.77
CA LEU A 57 4.86 16.96 -7.78
C LEU A 57 4.00 16.70 -9.03
N TRP A 58 2.69 16.61 -8.84
CA TRP A 58 1.66 16.42 -9.86
C TRP A 58 1.54 17.59 -10.83
N CYS A 59 1.77 18.81 -10.35
CA CYS A 59 1.54 20.06 -11.08
C CYS A 59 2.82 20.90 -11.08
N PRO A 60 3.72 20.72 -12.07
CA PRO A 60 4.93 21.52 -12.16
C PRO A 60 4.56 23.00 -12.30
N ARG A 61 4.94 23.80 -11.31
CA ARG A 61 4.77 25.26 -11.38
C ARG A 61 5.85 25.86 -12.28
N PRO A 62 5.53 26.90 -13.08
CA PRO A 62 6.55 27.66 -13.78
C PRO A 62 7.59 28.21 -12.79
N GLU A 63 8.85 28.35 -13.23
CA GLU A 63 9.88 29.08 -12.48
C GLU A 63 9.63 30.60 -12.54
N ASP A 64 8.45 31.03 -12.12
CA ASP A 64 7.96 32.40 -12.25
C ASP A 64 8.11 33.24 -10.96
N GLY A 65 8.59 32.62 -9.88
CA GLY A 65 8.76 33.29 -8.59
C GLY A 65 7.44 33.68 -7.90
N ARG A 66 6.28 33.19 -8.35
CA ARG A 66 4.98 33.52 -7.75
C ARG A 66 4.73 32.77 -6.43
N PRO A 67 3.94 33.35 -5.51
CA PRO A 67 3.59 32.70 -4.25
C PRO A 67 2.83 31.37 -4.47
N PRO A 68 2.95 30.39 -3.56
CA PRO A 68 2.43 29.03 -3.74
C PRO A 68 0.91 28.91 -3.95
N ASP A 69 0.20 29.95 -3.55
CA ASP A 69 -1.24 30.15 -3.55
C ASP A 69 -1.74 30.91 -4.79
N ALA A 70 -0.82 31.32 -5.69
CA ALA A 70 -1.19 31.92 -6.97
C ALA A 70 -1.80 30.87 -7.93
N PRO A 71 -2.87 31.24 -8.67
CA PRO A 71 -3.47 30.35 -9.66
C PRO A 71 -2.46 29.98 -10.78
N PRO A 72 -2.59 28.77 -11.37
CA PRO A 72 -1.71 28.30 -12.44
C PRO A 72 -1.68 29.27 -13.63
N ILE A 73 -0.53 29.44 -14.29
CA ILE A 73 -0.49 30.18 -15.57
C ILE A 73 -1.18 29.32 -16.65
N PRO A 74 -2.06 29.91 -17.48
CA PRO A 74 -2.51 29.28 -18.72
C PRO A 74 -1.31 28.91 -19.58
N GLN A 75 -1.14 27.62 -19.87
CA GLN A 75 0.08 27.10 -20.49
C GLN A 75 0.26 27.59 -21.93
N GLY A 76 1.25 28.45 -22.14
CA GLY A 76 2.04 28.53 -23.36
C GLY A 76 3.49 28.38 -22.95
N GLU A 77 4.17 27.32 -23.40
CA GLU A 77 5.64 27.16 -23.30
C GLU A 77 6.25 26.78 -21.94
N ALA A 78 5.62 25.88 -21.17
CA ALA A 78 6.30 25.09 -20.13
C ALA A 78 6.20 23.60 -20.48
N GLY A 79 7.33 22.89 -20.57
CA GLY A 79 7.44 21.54 -21.13
C GLY A 79 6.40 20.54 -20.61
N ASN A 80 5.91 19.66 -21.52
CA ASN A 80 4.76 18.75 -21.38
C ASN A 80 4.38 18.37 -19.93
N PRO A 81 3.54 19.19 -19.25
CA PRO A 81 3.22 18.99 -17.84
C PRO A 81 2.42 17.71 -17.62
N GLY A 82 1.64 17.27 -18.61
CA GLY A 82 0.91 16.00 -18.57
C GLY A 82 1.80 14.77 -18.46
N GLY A 83 3.04 14.83 -18.97
CA GLY A 83 4.00 13.73 -18.87
C GLY A 83 4.62 13.58 -17.48
N LEU A 84 4.96 14.70 -16.83
CA LEU A 84 5.53 14.68 -15.48
C LEU A 84 4.48 14.31 -14.44
N GLU A 85 3.28 14.85 -14.63
CA GLU A 85 2.08 14.45 -13.94
C GLU A 85 1.94 12.91 -14.07
N ALA A 86 1.66 12.37 -15.26
CA ALA A 86 1.48 10.92 -15.45
C ALA A 86 2.60 10.04 -14.83
N LYS A 87 3.86 10.48 -14.90
CA LYS A 87 5.01 9.81 -14.25
C LYS A 87 4.77 9.60 -12.75
N TYR A 88 4.45 10.64 -11.99
CA TYR A 88 4.40 10.52 -10.52
C TYR A 88 3.18 9.74 -10.00
N LYS A 89 2.03 9.67 -10.71
CA LYS A 89 0.83 8.93 -10.24
C LYS A 89 1.10 7.46 -10.38
N LYS A 90 1.85 7.12 -11.44
CA LYS A 90 2.29 5.77 -11.67
C LYS A 90 3.30 5.34 -10.61
N LEU A 91 4.25 6.20 -10.27
CA LEU A 91 5.42 5.82 -9.46
C LEU A 91 5.27 6.10 -7.95
N LEU A 92 4.32 6.92 -7.53
CA LEU A 92 4.11 7.26 -6.11
C LEU A 92 2.72 6.84 -5.67
N SER A 93 2.68 5.99 -4.65
CA SER A 93 1.47 5.63 -3.92
C SER A 93 1.58 6.11 -2.47
N TYR A 94 0.43 6.39 -1.85
CA TYR A 94 0.35 6.82 -0.45
C TYR A 94 -0.75 6.09 0.30
N THR A 95 -0.47 5.70 1.54
CA THR A 95 -1.42 5.07 2.45
C THR A 95 -1.24 5.64 3.84
N HIS A 96 -2.34 6.11 4.42
CA HIS A 96 -2.41 6.47 5.83
C HIS A 96 -2.93 5.28 6.66
N PHE A 97 -2.28 5.05 7.79
CA PHE A 97 -2.60 4.00 8.76
C PHE A 97 -2.33 4.54 10.16
N ASP A 98 -3.38 4.98 10.86
CA ASP A 98 -3.22 5.45 12.25
C ASP A 98 -2.93 4.26 13.15
N PHE A 99 -1.64 3.97 13.34
CA PHE A 99 -1.18 2.78 14.04
C PHE A 99 -1.79 2.66 15.44
N HIS A 100 -1.96 3.76 16.15
CA HIS A 100 -2.52 3.74 17.50
C HIS A 100 -4.01 3.40 17.50
N GLN A 101 -4.76 3.99 16.58
CA GLN A 101 -6.19 3.75 16.48
C GLN A 101 -6.48 2.33 15.99
N GLU A 102 -5.79 1.88 14.95
CA GLU A 102 -6.00 0.58 14.33
C GLU A 102 -5.67 -0.57 15.29
N VAL A 103 -4.54 -0.48 16.00
CA VAL A 103 -4.16 -1.49 17.01
C VAL A 103 -5.13 -1.49 18.20
N LYS A 104 -5.66 -0.32 18.58
CA LYS A 104 -6.65 -0.21 19.66
C LYS A 104 -7.99 -0.85 19.28
N ASP A 105 -8.42 -0.69 18.03
CA ASP A 105 -9.74 -1.13 17.58
C ASP A 105 -9.75 -2.61 17.17
N LEU A 106 -8.70 -3.09 16.49
CA LEU A 106 -8.64 -4.45 15.92
C LEU A 106 -7.70 -5.39 16.67
N GLY A 107 -6.82 -4.86 17.52
CA GLY A 107 -5.68 -5.59 18.06
C GLY A 107 -4.49 -5.59 17.09
N PHE A 108 -3.28 -5.79 17.65
CA PHE A 108 -2.02 -5.59 16.93
C PHE A 108 -1.87 -6.43 15.66
N GLU A 109 -2.09 -7.75 15.76
CA GLU A 109 -1.91 -8.68 14.65
C GLU A 109 -2.93 -8.46 13.53
N LEU A 110 -4.22 -8.32 13.87
CA LEU A 110 -5.28 -8.07 12.90
C LEU A 110 -5.11 -6.71 12.20
N ALA A 111 -4.67 -5.68 12.93
CA ALA A 111 -4.42 -4.36 12.35
C ALA A 111 -3.31 -4.43 11.29
N LEU A 112 -2.20 -5.12 11.58
CA LEU A 112 -1.11 -5.28 10.62
C LEU A 112 -1.50 -6.20 9.46
N HIS A 113 -2.20 -7.29 9.73
CA HIS A 113 -2.76 -8.14 8.67
C HIS A 113 -3.68 -7.34 7.74
N SER A 114 -4.59 -6.52 8.29
CA SER A 114 -5.47 -5.64 7.52
C SER A 114 -4.69 -4.63 6.67
N LEU A 115 -3.64 -4.01 7.23
CA LEU A 115 -2.75 -3.11 6.49
C LEU A 115 -2.12 -3.82 5.29
N ILE A 116 -1.50 -4.99 5.51
CA ILE A 116 -0.86 -5.74 4.43
C ILE A 116 -1.89 -6.13 3.38
N HIS A 117 -2.93 -6.85 3.78
CA HIS A 117 -3.85 -7.49 2.85
C HIS A 117 -4.71 -6.47 2.09
N SER A 118 -5.22 -5.45 2.78
CA SER A 118 -6.17 -4.50 2.19
C SER A 118 -5.49 -3.36 1.45
N LYS A 119 -4.30 -2.93 1.90
CA LYS A 119 -3.65 -1.72 1.37
C LYS A 119 -2.36 -2.00 0.60
N LEU A 120 -1.55 -2.98 1.04
CA LEU A 120 -0.20 -3.17 0.49
C LEU A 120 -0.08 -4.31 -0.52
N THR A 121 -0.93 -5.35 -0.47
CA THR A 121 -0.87 -6.50 -1.40
C THR A 121 -0.73 -6.10 -2.86
N PRO A 122 -1.52 -5.17 -3.42
CA PRO A 122 -1.39 -4.82 -4.83
C PRO A 122 -0.02 -4.22 -5.17
N PHE A 123 0.57 -3.46 -4.25
CA PHE A 123 1.91 -2.92 -4.41
C PHE A 123 2.96 -4.02 -4.31
N LEU A 124 2.91 -4.85 -3.25
CA LEU A 124 3.87 -5.93 -3.00
C LEU A 124 3.94 -6.92 -4.17
N SER A 125 2.79 -7.30 -4.74
CA SER A 125 2.74 -8.20 -5.90
C SER A 125 3.35 -7.60 -7.16
N ARG A 126 3.24 -6.28 -7.37
CA ARG A 126 3.82 -5.60 -8.54
C ARG A 126 5.29 -5.28 -8.36
N SER A 127 5.69 -4.84 -7.16
CA SER A 127 7.07 -4.46 -6.86
C SER A 127 8.00 -5.67 -6.80
N GLY A 128 7.48 -6.83 -6.41
CA GLY A 128 8.23 -8.09 -6.39
C GLY A 128 9.41 -8.08 -5.42
N LEU A 129 10.26 -9.09 -5.56
CA LEU A 129 11.51 -9.27 -4.83
C LEU A 129 12.63 -9.61 -5.81
N TYR A 130 13.87 -9.34 -5.41
CA TYR A 130 15.04 -9.79 -6.14
C TYR A 130 15.29 -11.28 -5.90
N ASP A 131 15.49 -12.02 -6.99
CA ASP A 131 15.80 -13.44 -6.98
C ASP A 131 17.13 -13.64 -7.72
N SER A 132 18.15 -14.17 -7.04
CA SER A 132 19.46 -14.39 -7.66
C SER A 132 19.45 -15.52 -8.68
N ASP A 133 18.51 -16.45 -8.54
CA ASP A 133 18.42 -17.65 -9.39
C ASP A 133 17.52 -17.40 -10.61
N ASP A 134 16.69 -16.36 -10.57
CA ASP A 134 15.84 -15.91 -11.67
C ASP A 134 16.11 -14.44 -12.04
N PRO A 135 16.97 -14.18 -13.03
CA PRO A 135 17.30 -12.83 -13.50
C PRO A 135 16.12 -12.05 -14.10
N SER A 136 14.93 -12.64 -14.25
CA SER A 136 13.73 -11.91 -14.65
C SER A 136 13.01 -11.26 -13.46
N LYS A 137 13.30 -11.70 -12.23
CA LYS A 137 12.70 -11.18 -11.01
C LYS A 137 13.61 -10.15 -10.35
N TRP A 138 13.21 -8.90 -10.47
CA TRP A 138 13.83 -7.78 -9.80
C TRP A 138 12.83 -7.04 -8.94
N GLN A 139 13.30 -6.53 -7.81
CA GLN A 139 12.53 -5.57 -7.03
C GLN A 139 12.43 -4.25 -7.81
N THR A 140 11.20 -3.81 -8.10
CA THR A 140 10.89 -2.61 -8.88
C THR A 140 10.17 -1.54 -8.06
N GLY A 141 10.09 -1.71 -6.74
CA GLY A 141 9.53 -0.73 -5.84
C GLY A 141 9.96 -0.90 -4.39
N VAL A 142 9.79 0.16 -3.59
CA VAL A 142 10.14 0.21 -2.18
C VAL A 142 9.00 0.79 -1.34
N ILE A 143 8.83 0.26 -0.12
CA ILE A 143 7.93 0.83 0.87
C ILE A 143 8.72 1.79 1.76
N ARG A 144 8.23 3.03 1.89
CA ARG A 144 8.77 4.02 2.81
C ARG A 144 7.79 4.23 3.95
N THR A 145 8.13 3.70 5.12
CA THR A 145 7.36 3.91 6.35
C THR A 145 7.75 5.24 7.00
N ASN A 146 6.76 6.07 7.32
CA ASN A 146 6.94 7.32 8.05
C ASN A 146 6.27 7.20 9.43
N CYS A 147 6.94 7.70 10.45
CA CYS A 147 6.42 7.78 11.81
C CYS A 147 7.14 8.92 12.54
N LEU A 148 6.45 9.61 13.45
CA LEU A 148 7.05 10.64 14.30
C LEU A 148 7.52 9.96 15.59
N ASP A 149 8.82 10.09 15.85
CA ASP A 149 9.47 9.77 17.13
C ASP A 149 9.29 8.32 17.65
N CYS A 150 9.04 7.33 16.79
CA CYS A 150 8.89 5.92 17.20
C CYS A 150 9.49 4.91 16.21
N LEU A 151 10.69 4.40 16.52
CA LEU A 151 11.35 3.33 15.76
C LEU A 151 10.60 1.98 15.87
N ASP A 152 9.95 1.71 17.01
CA ASP A 152 9.27 0.43 17.25
C ASP A 152 8.09 0.21 16.29
N ARG A 153 7.30 1.27 16.05
CA ARG A 153 6.16 1.21 15.11
C ARG A 153 6.61 0.94 13.69
N THR A 154 7.69 1.59 13.25
CA THR A 154 8.25 1.34 11.92
C THR A 154 8.84 -0.05 11.80
N ASN A 155 9.55 -0.53 12.82
CA ASN A 155 10.14 -1.86 12.82
C ASN A 155 9.08 -2.96 12.79
N ALA A 156 8.01 -2.82 13.58
CA ALA A 156 6.89 -3.76 13.58
C ALA A 156 6.25 -3.88 12.19
N VAL A 157 5.94 -2.74 11.55
CA VAL A 157 5.33 -2.72 10.21
C VAL A 157 6.30 -3.30 9.17
N GLN A 158 7.59 -2.93 9.21
CA GLN A 158 8.61 -3.47 8.30
C GLN A 158 8.79 -4.98 8.46
N TRP A 159 8.77 -5.49 9.69
CA TRP A 159 8.85 -6.92 9.96
C TRP A 159 7.64 -7.65 9.37
N TYR A 160 6.41 -7.15 9.57
CA TYR A 160 5.20 -7.78 9.01
C TYR A 160 5.17 -7.77 7.49
N ILE A 161 5.61 -6.67 6.87
CA ILE A 161 5.78 -6.59 5.40
C ILE A 161 6.75 -7.68 4.93
N THR A 162 7.92 -7.77 5.57
CA THR A 162 8.97 -8.73 5.22
C THR A 162 8.48 -10.16 5.39
N TRP A 163 7.80 -10.45 6.50
CA TRP A 163 7.22 -11.75 6.77
C TRP A 163 6.19 -12.15 5.72
N SER A 164 5.30 -11.22 5.33
CA SER A 164 4.29 -11.49 4.29
C SER A 164 4.93 -11.79 2.94
N MET A 165 5.93 -11.00 2.53
CA MET A 165 6.67 -11.23 1.28
C MET A 165 7.43 -12.56 1.32
N LEU A 166 8.09 -12.87 2.44
CA LEU A 166 8.81 -14.12 2.62
C LEU A 166 7.86 -15.32 2.56
N ALA A 167 6.73 -15.27 3.27
CA ALA A 167 5.73 -16.33 3.25
C ALA A 167 5.19 -16.56 1.82
N GLN A 168 4.89 -15.50 1.07
CA GLN A 168 4.47 -15.61 -0.33
C GLN A 168 5.55 -16.21 -1.24
N HIS A 169 6.82 -15.87 -1.01
CA HIS A 169 7.94 -16.43 -1.77
C HIS A 169 8.18 -17.91 -1.46
N LEU A 170 8.01 -18.32 -0.20
CA LEU A 170 8.25 -19.69 0.25
C LEU A 170 7.07 -20.62 -0.04
N MET A 171 5.83 -20.11 -0.13
CA MET A 171 4.61 -20.91 -0.31
C MET A 171 4.66 -21.85 -1.54
N PRO A 172 5.20 -21.46 -2.72
CA PRO A 172 5.29 -22.36 -3.86
C PRO A 172 6.35 -23.47 -3.73
N ILE A 173 7.24 -23.41 -2.71
CA ILE A 173 8.34 -24.37 -2.56
C ILE A 173 7.79 -25.70 -2.02
N PRO A 174 7.81 -26.80 -2.81
CA PRO A 174 7.15 -28.05 -2.42
C PRO A 174 7.70 -28.65 -1.12
N ALA A 175 9.01 -28.48 -0.86
CA ALA A 175 9.66 -28.97 0.36
C ALA A 175 9.13 -28.29 1.64
N LEU A 176 8.55 -27.10 1.55
CA LEU A 176 7.99 -26.35 2.68
C LEU A 176 6.48 -26.56 2.84
N GLN A 177 5.81 -27.18 1.87
CA GLN A 177 4.37 -27.49 1.93
C GLN A 177 4.04 -28.67 2.85
N VAL A 178 5.06 -29.38 3.34
CA VAL A 178 4.93 -30.53 4.26
C VAL A 178 4.28 -30.14 5.61
N PHE A 179 4.34 -28.87 6.01
CA PHE A 179 3.78 -28.39 7.28
C PHE A 179 2.33 -27.90 7.22
N VAL A 180 1.68 -27.91 6.04
CA VAL A 180 0.29 -27.43 5.88
C VAL A 180 -0.72 -28.59 5.90
N ALA A 181 -0.24 -29.83 5.96
CA ALA A 181 -1.06 -31.03 5.79
C ALA A 181 -1.37 -31.77 7.11
N GLU A 182 -1.63 -31.09 8.22
CA GLU A 182 -2.25 -31.71 9.39
C GLU A 182 -3.14 -30.69 10.10
N GLU A 183 -4.38 -30.50 9.62
CA GLU A 183 -5.59 -30.19 10.40
C GLU A 183 -6.80 -30.29 9.45
N THR A 184 -7.13 -31.52 9.07
CA THR A 184 -8.49 -31.84 8.63
C THR A 184 -9.05 -32.79 9.68
N PRO A 185 -10.02 -32.37 10.53
CA PRO A 185 -10.65 -33.29 11.46
C PRO A 185 -11.34 -34.38 10.65
N ALA A 186 -10.98 -35.63 10.93
CA ALA A 186 -11.60 -36.81 10.33
C ALA A 186 -13.13 -36.71 10.46
N GLY A 187 -13.81 -36.88 9.34
CA GLY A 187 -15.23 -36.63 9.20
C GLY A 187 -16.10 -37.38 10.20
N SER A 188 -17.07 -36.67 10.77
CA SER A 188 -18.28 -37.27 11.30
C SER A 188 -19.12 -37.73 10.11
N GLN A 189 -18.98 -39.00 9.72
CA GLN A 189 -19.93 -39.64 8.81
C GLN A 189 -21.27 -39.77 9.55
N GLN A 190 -22.22 -38.87 9.28
CA GLN A 190 -23.63 -39.18 9.45
C GLN A 190 -24.17 -39.74 8.13
N GLN A 191 -24.49 -41.03 8.17
CA GLN A 191 -25.25 -41.72 7.13
C GLN A 191 -26.58 -41.01 6.86
N GLN A 192 -26.71 -40.42 5.67
CA GLN A 192 -28.02 -40.11 5.09
C GLN A 192 -28.42 -41.27 4.18
N GLN A 193 -29.49 -41.97 4.58
CA GLN A 193 -30.21 -42.91 3.72
C GLN A 193 -30.85 -42.16 2.54
N PRO A 194 -30.91 -42.74 1.33
CA PRO A 194 -31.57 -42.08 0.20
C PRO A 194 -33.09 -42.14 0.36
N MET A 195 -33.75 -40.98 0.34
CA MET A 195 -35.21 -40.87 0.24
C MET A 195 -35.69 -41.39 -1.12
N ALA A 196 -36.69 -42.26 -1.07
CA ALA A 196 -37.39 -42.79 -2.24
C ALA A 196 -38.06 -41.69 -3.07
N GLN A 197 -37.96 -41.80 -4.40
CA GLN A 197 -38.69 -40.95 -5.35
C GLN A 197 -40.20 -41.25 -5.29
N PRO A 198 -41.09 -40.23 -5.33
CA PRO A 198 -42.52 -40.49 -5.51
C PRO A 198 -42.81 -40.83 -6.98
N GLN A 199 -43.47 -41.98 -7.20
CA GLN A 199 -44.05 -42.35 -8.48
C GLN A 199 -45.28 -41.48 -8.77
N LEU A 200 -45.28 -40.80 -9.92
CA LEU A 200 -46.46 -40.17 -10.50
C LEU A 200 -47.38 -41.27 -11.05
N VAL A 201 -48.46 -41.56 -10.33
CA VAL A 201 -49.57 -42.38 -10.80
C VAL A 201 -50.37 -41.53 -11.78
N GLY A 202 -50.36 -41.95 -13.05
CA GLY A 202 -51.29 -41.46 -14.05
C GLY A 202 -52.68 -42.03 -13.81
N THR A 203 -53.67 -41.17 -13.64
CA THR A 203 -55.08 -41.51 -13.82
C THR A 203 -55.54 -40.94 -15.15
N ALA A 204 -55.83 -41.85 -16.08
CA ALA A 204 -56.64 -41.62 -17.26
C ALA A 204 -58.13 -41.61 -16.90
N MET A 205 -58.96 -41.27 -17.90
CA MET A 205 -60.43 -41.31 -18.01
C MET A 205 -61.16 -39.99 -17.67
N GLU A 206 -62.12 -39.50 -18.44
CA GLU A 206 -62.64 -39.79 -19.79
C GLU A 206 -63.75 -38.74 -20.07
N LYS A 207 -63.99 -38.45 -21.35
CA LYS A 207 -65.17 -37.78 -21.96
C LYS A 207 -65.25 -36.25 -21.93
#